data_AF-A0AAE0RX55-F1
#
_entry.id   AF-A0AAE0RX55-F1
#
_cell.length_a   1.000
_cell.length_b   1.000
_cell.length_c   1.000
_cell.angle_alpha   90.00
_cell.angle_beta   90.00
_cell.angle_gamma   90.00
#
_symmetry.space_group_name_H-M   'P 1'
#
loop_
_entity.id
_entity.type
_entity.pdbx_description
1 polymer ?
#
loop_
_entity_poly.entity_id
_entity_poly.type
_entity_poly.pdbx_seq_one_letter_code
_entity_poly.pdbx_strand_id
1 'polypeptide(L)'
;MSYRNSNLETRKESDMLPDNITSWTDSSENSTVNGRQENTNMSDNYYENSYYSVFFYQLHDFEKMTYVYVWTFLVILTAFANVLIVAVFVRKSMRTTTNLILLFIAISDSLTGLVTLPAYIHVFTSGKLGWVELNEGWCEAYMISKFYISKVFHTVSIWQTLLLGFQRFFCVWFPFKTKSWFTTRRTLITVVLITIIAFVIHTYHLNEKKADKTLGFCQWTIEDPCVESCAFLWITLLLVHILPCVLLLVLTILMIQKLFHHNIRKESLSAEQSRERDQQNKRVSIIVVCIAIIFLIPEIPYGIFLLVTVIKKHSGQEILALRENRLSHLIYEIALLLSFHANFWVYIIMNRRFRDELKSMFLDIMRKLPPKNVPLTSVSMETSQSQSHSTKGTDVNDKSTFV
;
A
#
# COMPACT_ATOMS: atom_id res chain seq x y z
N MET A 1 19.95 26.54 51.11
CA MET A 1 18.59 27.09 51.24
C MET A 1 18.39 28.16 50.17
N SER A 2 17.65 27.85 49.11
CA SER A 2 16.54 28.65 48.58
C SER A 2 16.17 28.11 47.20
N TYR A 3 15.06 27.38 47.19
CA TYR A 3 14.35 26.92 46.00
C TYR A 3 13.79 28.14 45.25
N ARG A 4 13.87 28.14 43.91
CA ARG A 4 13.01 29.01 43.09
C ARG A 4 12.26 28.14 42.08
N ASN A 5 10.96 28.05 42.31
CA ASN A 5 9.97 27.24 41.60
C ASN A 5 9.85 27.61 40.12
N SER A 6 9.72 26.55 39.33
CA SER A 6 9.17 26.48 37.99
C SER A 6 7.66 26.75 37.98
N ASN A 7 7.23 27.79 37.27
CA ASN A 7 5.86 27.90 36.77
C ASN A 7 5.90 27.69 35.25
N LEU A 8 5.71 26.44 34.82
CA LEU A 8 5.24 26.13 33.48
C LEU A 8 3.73 26.35 33.50
N GLU A 9 3.31 27.55 33.11
CA GLU A 9 1.90 27.83 32.82
C GLU A 9 1.48 26.99 31.61
N THR A 10 0.54 26.09 31.85
CA THR A 10 -0.31 25.44 30.86
C THR A 10 -0.99 26.50 30.01
N ARG A 11 -0.43 26.77 28.82
CA ARG A 11 -1.04 27.59 27.78
C ARG A 11 -2.31 26.89 27.32
N LYS A 12 -3.46 27.48 27.67
CA LYS A 12 -4.81 27.02 27.32
C LYS A 12 -4.96 26.90 25.80
N GLU A 13 -5.67 25.87 25.37
CA GLU A 13 -6.02 25.55 23.96
C GLU A 13 -6.81 26.65 23.22
N SER A 14 -7.17 27.74 23.90
CA SER A 14 -7.90 28.88 23.34
C SER A 14 -7.11 29.72 22.33
N ASP A 15 -5.78 29.68 22.35
CA ASP A 15 -4.92 30.49 21.45
C ASP A 15 -4.70 29.87 20.05
N MET A 16 -5.34 28.75 19.73
CA MET A 16 -5.06 27.97 18.50
C MET A 16 -6.24 27.85 17.54
N LEU A 17 -7.33 28.59 17.73
CA LEU A 17 -8.41 28.67 16.75
C LEU A 17 -8.10 29.78 15.73
N PRO A 18 -8.34 29.57 14.41
CA PRO A 18 -8.25 30.64 13.43
C PRO A 18 -9.12 31.84 13.83
N ASP A 19 -8.68 33.06 13.54
CA ASP A 19 -9.39 34.31 13.92
C ASP A 19 -10.85 34.38 13.38
N ASN A 20 -11.15 33.62 12.33
CA ASN A 20 -12.50 33.50 11.78
C ASN A 20 -13.46 32.59 12.60
N ILE A 21 -12.92 31.78 13.52
CA ILE A 21 -13.69 30.92 14.44
C ILE A 21 -13.84 31.60 15.81
N THR A 22 -12.82 32.34 16.26
CA THR A 22 -12.85 33.09 17.54
C THR A 22 -13.79 34.30 17.52
N SER A 23 -14.05 34.90 16.35
CA SER A 23 -14.95 36.06 16.21
C SER A 23 -16.41 35.78 16.57
N TRP A 24 -16.82 34.52 16.72
CA TRP A 24 -18.19 34.12 17.08
C TRP A 24 -18.36 33.71 18.54
N THR A 25 -17.27 33.45 19.28
CA THR A 25 -17.33 33.12 20.72
C THR A 25 -17.42 34.34 21.63
N ASP A 26 -17.16 35.55 21.14
CA ASP A 26 -17.07 36.78 21.94
C ASP A 26 -18.37 37.61 22.02
N SER A 27 -19.52 37.05 21.65
CA SER A 27 -20.82 37.78 21.69
C SER A 27 -21.79 37.32 22.78
N SER A 28 -21.28 36.74 23.88
CA SER A 28 -22.12 36.41 25.04
C SER A 28 -21.44 36.75 26.36
N GLU A 29 -21.26 38.03 26.67
CA GLU A 29 -21.18 38.51 28.05
C GLU A 29 -21.27 40.04 28.12
N ASN A 30 -22.49 40.57 28.26
CA ASN A 30 -22.82 41.73 29.09
C ASN A 30 -24.27 42.14 28.91
N SER A 31 -25.16 41.77 29.84
CA SER A 31 -26.30 42.63 30.19
C SER A 31 -26.76 42.35 31.62
N THR A 32 -26.65 43.39 32.42
CA THR A 32 -27.13 43.53 33.79
C THR A 32 -28.64 43.35 33.92
N VAL A 33 -29.04 42.79 35.07
CA VAL A 33 -30.40 42.67 35.58
C VAL A 33 -31.16 43.99 35.53
N ASN A 34 -32.32 44.02 34.85
CA ASN A 34 -33.57 44.63 35.34
C ASN A 34 -34.75 44.28 34.43
N GLY A 35 -35.91 44.00 35.05
CA GLY A 35 -36.96 43.18 34.46
C GLY A 35 -37.97 43.85 33.52
N ARG A 36 -38.58 43.01 32.68
CA ARG A 36 -40.02 42.96 32.37
C ARG A 36 -40.27 41.71 31.54
N GLN A 37 -41.23 40.87 31.93
CA GLN A 37 -41.76 39.80 31.10
C GLN A 37 -42.51 40.41 29.92
N GLU A 38 -41.99 40.22 28.71
CA GLU A 38 -42.80 40.30 27.48
C GLU A 38 -42.51 39.07 26.62
N ASN A 39 -43.56 38.28 26.43
CA ASN A 39 -43.62 37.18 25.47
C ASN A 39 -43.55 37.73 24.04
N THR A 40 -42.49 37.40 23.31
CA THR A 40 -42.53 37.35 21.84
C THR A 40 -41.79 36.11 21.37
N ASN A 41 -42.56 35.04 21.16
CA ASN A 41 -42.19 33.92 20.31
C ASN A 41 -42.05 34.44 18.86
N MET A 42 -40.85 34.79 18.40
CA MET A 42 -40.52 34.87 16.97
C MET A 42 -39.01 35.02 16.68
N SER A 43 -38.14 34.18 17.26
CA SER A 43 -36.70 34.22 16.89
C SER A 43 -35.94 32.89 16.91
N ASP A 44 -36.57 31.77 17.29
CA ASP A 44 -35.85 30.49 17.48
C ASP A 44 -35.61 29.65 16.21
N ASN A 45 -35.77 30.24 15.01
CA ASN A 45 -35.58 29.53 13.73
C ASN A 45 -34.54 30.18 12.80
N TYR A 46 -33.63 31.02 13.32
CA TYR A 46 -32.58 31.67 12.51
C TYR A 46 -31.17 31.07 12.68
N TYR A 47 -31.03 29.88 13.26
CA TYR A 47 -29.82 29.06 13.06
C TYR A 47 -30.02 28.18 11.82
N GLU A 48 -30.12 28.84 10.66
CA GLU A 48 -29.87 28.19 9.38
C GLU A 48 -28.44 27.63 9.42
N ASN A 49 -28.29 26.36 9.03
CA ASN A 49 -27.00 25.70 8.86
C ASN A 49 -26.04 26.57 8.03
N SER A 50 -25.11 27.27 8.67
CA SER A 50 -24.05 28.00 7.96
C SER A 50 -23.07 26.99 7.39
N TYR A 51 -23.22 26.65 6.12
CA TYR A 51 -22.28 25.79 5.39
C TYR A 51 -20.95 26.53 5.18
N TYR A 52 -19.86 26.04 5.78
CA TYR A 52 -18.53 26.57 5.51
C TYR A 52 -18.08 26.20 4.09
N SER A 53 -17.58 27.18 3.34
CA SER A 53 -16.95 26.97 2.01
C SER A 53 -15.45 26.66 2.09
N VAL A 54 -14.85 26.84 3.28
CA VAL A 54 -13.44 26.61 3.58
C VAL A 54 -13.34 25.66 4.77
N PHE A 55 -12.48 24.65 4.65
CA PHE A 55 -12.24 23.62 5.67
C PHE A 55 -10.80 23.68 6.19
N PHE A 56 -10.62 23.47 7.49
CA PHE A 56 -9.33 23.51 8.18
C PHE A 56 -8.83 22.11 8.53
N TYR A 57 -7.60 21.78 8.15
CA TYR A 57 -6.87 20.58 8.60
C TYR A 57 -5.78 20.99 9.60
N GLN A 58 -5.83 20.45 10.82
CA GLN A 58 -4.75 20.66 11.80
C GLN A 58 -3.51 19.88 11.37
N LEU A 59 -2.42 20.54 11.05
CA LEU A 59 -1.18 19.93 10.56
C LEU A 59 -0.10 19.96 11.64
N HIS A 60 0.37 18.77 12.05
CA HIS A 60 1.51 18.64 12.95
C HIS A 60 2.84 18.57 12.19
N ASP A 61 3.94 19.00 12.84
CA ASP A 61 5.29 19.04 12.26
C ASP A 61 5.74 17.71 11.65
N PHE A 62 5.50 16.62 12.39
CA PHE A 62 5.89 15.29 11.97
C PHE A 62 5.08 14.80 10.76
N GLU A 63 3.81 15.19 10.63
CA GLU A 63 2.97 14.80 9.49
C GLU A 63 3.49 15.41 8.20
N LYS A 64 3.86 16.71 8.22
CA LYS A 64 4.32 17.41 7.01
C LYS A 64 5.57 16.77 6.43
N MET A 65 6.63 16.65 7.23
CA MET A 65 7.91 16.11 6.76
C MET A 65 7.77 14.65 6.31
N THR A 66 6.99 13.86 7.05
CA THR A 66 6.86 12.44 6.73
C THR A 66 5.96 12.20 5.53
N TYR A 67 4.80 12.86 5.40
CA TYR A 67 3.91 12.63 4.27
C TYR A 67 4.46 13.19 2.95
N VAL A 68 5.05 14.39 2.97
CA VAL A 68 5.58 15.01 1.75
C VAL A 68 6.79 14.26 1.22
N TYR A 69 7.74 13.91 2.08
CA TYR A 69 9.01 13.33 1.63
C TYR A 69 9.05 11.81 1.75
N VAL A 70 8.90 11.27 2.96
CA VAL A 70 9.13 9.84 3.23
C VAL A 70 8.04 8.97 2.61
N TRP A 71 6.77 9.28 2.88
CA TRP A 71 5.64 8.52 2.40
C TRP A 71 5.54 8.59 0.87
N THR A 72 5.67 9.79 0.27
CA THR A 72 5.69 9.96 -1.19
C THR A 72 6.80 9.13 -1.85
N PHE A 73 8.01 9.18 -1.32
CA PHE A 73 9.12 8.37 -1.82
C PHE A 73 8.81 6.88 -1.75
N LEU A 74 8.29 6.40 -0.62
CA LEU A 74 7.94 4.99 -0.44
C LEU A 74 6.82 4.54 -1.39
N VAL A 75 5.81 5.37 -1.63
CA VAL A 75 4.74 5.04 -2.59
C VAL A 75 5.29 4.91 -4.01
N ILE A 76 6.12 5.85 -4.45
CA ILE A 76 6.73 5.81 -5.79
C ILE A 76 7.62 4.58 -5.92
N LEU A 77 8.46 4.31 -4.92
CA LEU A 77 9.36 3.15 -4.89
C LEU A 77 8.58 1.82 -4.91
N THR A 78 7.50 1.74 -4.13
CA THR A 78 6.63 0.56 -4.05
C THR A 78 5.89 0.35 -5.37
N ALA A 79 5.30 1.40 -5.93
CA ALA A 79 4.63 1.35 -7.23
C ALA A 79 5.58 0.88 -8.34
N PHE A 80 6.81 1.43 -8.39
CA PHE A 80 7.82 0.99 -9.36
C PHE A 80 8.15 -0.49 -9.21
N ALA A 81 8.42 -0.96 -7.98
CA ALA A 81 8.72 -2.35 -7.70
C ALA A 81 7.55 -3.29 -8.09
N ASN A 82 6.31 -2.88 -7.79
CA ASN A 82 5.11 -3.63 -8.13
C ASN A 82 4.83 -3.64 -9.65
N VAL A 83 5.14 -2.56 -10.37
CA VAL A 83 5.09 -2.56 -11.85
C VAL A 83 6.03 -3.61 -12.42
N LEU A 84 7.26 -3.73 -11.88
CA LEU A 84 8.18 -4.79 -12.30
C LEU A 84 7.62 -6.18 -11.99
N ILE A 85 6.98 -6.37 -10.83
CA ILE A 85 6.35 -7.63 -10.45
C ILE A 85 5.25 -8.01 -11.46
N VAL A 86 4.34 -7.07 -11.74
CA VAL A 86 3.25 -7.26 -12.71
C VAL A 86 3.83 -7.58 -14.08
N ALA A 87 4.81 -6.80 -14.55
CA ALA A 87 5.42 -6.96 -15.87
C ALA A 87 6.04 -8.35 -16.06
N VAL A 88 6.70 -8.89 -15.03
CA VAL A 88 7.25 -10.26 -15.05
C VAL A 88 6.14 -11.31 -15.03
N PHE A 89 5.13 -11.19 -14.17
CA PHE A 89 4.08 -12.21 -14.03
C PHE A 89 3.08 -12.26 -15.18
N VAL A 90 2.95 -11.18 -15.97
CA VAL A 90 2.13 -11.17 -17.21
C VAL A 90 2.74 -12.05 -18.32
N ARG A 91 4.07 -12.26 -18.32
CA ARG A 91 4.76 -13.03 -19.38
C ARG A 91 4.22 -14.44 -19.49
N LYS A 92 4.12 -14.94 -20.73
CA LYS A 92 3.54 -16.26 -21.05
C LYS A 92 4.19 -17.40 -20.27
N SER A 93 5.51 -17.37 -20.08
CA SER A 93 6.30 -18.34 -19.33
C SER A 93 5.98 -18.40 -17.84
N MET A 94 5.44 -17.30 -17.28
CA MET A 94 5.11 -17.17 -15.86
C MET A 94 3.63 -17.42 -15.55
N ARG A 95 2.79 -17.74 -16.55
CA ARG A 95 1.35 -17.90 -16.34
C ARG A 95 1.05 -19.12 -15.47
N THR A 96 0.66 -18.84 -14.23
CA THR A 96 0.11 -19.82 -13.28
C THR A 96 -0.98 -19.13 -12.47
N THR A 97 -1.90 -19.91 -11.90
CA THR A 97 -2.98 -19.33 -11.06
C THR A 97 -2.45 -18.61 -9.84
N THR A 98 -1.30 -19.03 -9.30
CA THR A 98 -0.66 -18.29 -8.23
C THR A 98 -0.04 -17.00 -8.69
N ASN A 99 0.73 -17.00 -9.79
CA ASN A 99 1.32 -15.76 -10.29
C ASN A 99 0.24 -14.75 -10.70
N LEU A 100 -0.95 -15.23 -11.09
CA LEU A 100 -2.12 -14.38 -11.27
C LEU A 100 -2.57 -13.71 -9.97
N ILE A 101 -2.67 -14.45 -8.85
CA ILE A 101 -3.01 -13.85 -7.55
C ILE A 101 -1.91 -12.87 -7.10
N LEU A 102 -0.63 -13.24 -7.22
CA LEU A 102 0.50 -12.35 -6.89
C LEU A 102 0.48 -11.06 -7.71
N LEU A 103 0.09 -11.14 -8.98
CA LEU A 103 -0.07 -9.99 -9.85
C LEU A 103 -1.18 -9.06 -9.33
N PHE A 104 -2.34 -9.59 -8.95
CA PHE A 104 -3.43 -8.77 -8.41
C PHE A 104 -3.08 -8.15 -7.06
N ILE A 105 -2.33 -8.86 -6.19
CA ILE A 105 -1.81 -8.32 -4.94
C ILE A 105 -0.93 -7.10 -5.22
N ALA A 106 0.00 -7.20 -6.17
CA ALA A 106 0.87 -6.07 -6.55
C ALA A 106 0.09 -4.87 -7.10
N ILE A 107 -1.03 -5.11 -7.80
CA ILE A 107 -1.93 -4.04 -8.27
C ILE A 107 -2.62 -3.37 -7.08
N SER A 108 -3.24 -4.13 -6.17
CA SER A 108 -3.92 -3.56 -4.99
C SER A 108 -2.95 -2.84 -4.04
N ASP A 109 -1.75 -3.38 -3.82
CA ASP A 109 -0.70 -2.75 -3.00
C ASP A 109 -0.30 -1.38 -3.58
N SER A 110 -0.15 -1.31 -4.91
CA SER A 110 0.19 -0.04 -5.58
C SER A 110 -0.95 0.97 -5.47
N LEU A 111 -2.18 0.53 -5.69
CA LEU A 111 -3.36 1.40 -5.64
C LEU A 111 -3.65 1.91 -4.22
N THR A 112 -3.27 1.16 -3.19
CA THR A 112 -3.40 1.59 -1.78
C THR A 112 -2.70 2.93 -1.52
N GLY A 113 -1.50 3.13 -2.07
CA GLY A 113 -0.74 4.38 -1.92
C GLY A 113 -0.95 5.38 -3.06
N LEU A 114 -1.04 4.94 -4.32
CA LEU A 114 -1.09 5.86 -5.46
C LEU A 114 -2.34 6.75 -5.48
N VAL A 115 -3.48 6.24 -5.01
CA VAL A 115 -4.74 6.99 -5.03
C VAL A 115 -4.76 8.15 -4.03
N THR A 116 -4.01 8.06 -2.93
CA THR A 116 -3.95 9.12 -1.91
C THR A 116 -2.89 10.16 -2.22
N LEU A 117 -1.89 9.83 -3.04
CA LEU A 117 -0.72 10.66 -3.30
C LEU A 117 -1.06 12.09 -3.77
N PRO A 118 -1.97 12.32 -4.74
CA PRO A 118 -2.26 13.68 -5.19
C PRO A 118 -2.87 14.55 -4.08
N ALA A 119 -3.83 13.99 -3.34
CA ALA A 119 -4.50 14.71 -2.26
C ALA A 119 -3.55 14.95 -1.07
N TYR A 120 -2.69 13.98 -0.74
CA TYR A 120 -1.68 14.14 0.30
C TYR A 120 -0.69 15.25 -0.05
N ILE A 121 -0.14 15.26 -1.27
CA ILE A 121 0.78 16.32 -1.69
C ILE A 121 0.09 17.67 -1.57
N HIS A 122 -1.15 17.82 -2.06
CA HIS A 122 -1.87 19.07 -1.93
C HIS A 122 -2.05 19.49 -0.46
N VAL A 123 -2.66 18.64 0.37
CA VAL A 123 -2.96 18.97 1.78
C VAL A 123 -1.69 19.30 2.57
N PHE A 124 -0.61 18.54 2.38
CA PHE A 124 0.61 18.69 3.17
C PHE A 124 1.59 19.75 2.62
N THR A 125 1.36 20.29 1.41
CA THR A 125 2.20 21.37 0.84
C THR A 125 1.52 22.74 0.80
N SER A 126 0.18 22.80 0.72
CA SER A 126 -0.57 24.06 0.56
C SER A 126 -0.55 24.98 1.80
N GLY A 127 -0.25 24.47 2.98
CA GLY A 127 -0.33 25.24 4.23
C GLY A 127 1.00 25.49 4.95
N LYS A 128 1.02 26.59 5.72
CA LYS A 128 1.99 26.79 6.81
C LYS A 128 1.64 25.85 7.97
N LEU A 129 2.61 25.58 8.85
CA LEU A 129 2.37 24.75 10.04
C LEU A 129 1.23 25.33 10.88
N GLY A 130 0.37 24.48 11.44
CA GLY A 130 -0.84 24.90 12.16
C GLY A 130 -2.09 24.46 11.40
N TRP A 131 -2.78 25.39 10.75
CA TRP A 131 -4.03 25.10 10.02
C TRP A 131 -3.85 25.27 8.51
N VAL A 132 -4.23 24.24 7.77
CA VAL A 132 -4.29 24.28 6.30
C VAL A 132 -5.72 24.56 5.87
N GLU A 133 -5.90 25.65 5.14
CA GLU A 133 -7.17 25.96 4.47
C GLU A 133 -7.32 25.12 3.21
N LEU A 134 -8.44 24.42 3.10
CA LEU A 134 -8.81 23.57 1.98
C LEU A 134 -10.19 24.01 1.49
N ASN A 135 -10.38 24.08 0.18
CA ASN A 135 -11.75 24.16 -0.35
C ASN A 135 -12.48 22.81 -0.15
N GLU A 136 -13.79 22.82 -0.32
CA GLU A 136 -14.63 21.62 -0.17
C GLU A 136 -14.12 20.45 -1.02
N GLY A 137 -13.80 20.70 -2.30
CA GLY A 137 -13.34 19.65 -3.21
C GLY A 137 -12.02 18.98 -2.80
N TRP A 138 -11.04 19.72 -2.31
CA TRP A 138 -9.76 19.16 -1.84
C TRP A 138 -9.91 18.43 -0.52
N CYS A 139 -10.76 18.93 0.38
CA CYS A 139 -11.09 18.20 1.59
C CYS A 139 -11.78 16.86 1.27
N GLU A 140 -12.82 16.88 0.45
CA GLU A 140 -13.53 15.67 0.02
C GLU A 140 -12.60 14.69 -0.70
N ALA A 141 -11.76 15.16 -1.62
CA ALA A 141 -10.79 14.34 -2.33
C ALA A 141 -9.79 13.68 -1.37
N TYR A 142 -9.28 14.42 -0.38
CA TYR A 142 -8.42 13.87 0.67
C TYR A 142 -9.13 12.79 1.48
N MET A 143 -10.35 13.06 1.93
CA MET A 143 -11.10 12.14 2.78
C MET A 143 -11.54 10.87 2.01
N ILE A 144 -12.00 11.01 0.77
CA ILE A 144 -12.38 9.89 -0.10
C ILE A 144 -11.16 9.04 -0.46
N SER A 145 -10.06 9.65 -0.88
CA SER A 145 -8.87 8.89 -1.25
C SER A 145 -8.29 8.15 -0.04
N LYS A 146 -8.15 8.82 1.12
CA LYS A 146 -7.53 8.26 2.34
C LYS A 146 -8.39 7.22 3.04
N PHE A 147 -9.64 7.55 3.34
CA PHE A 147 -10.48 6.71 4.20
C PHE A 147 -11.34 5.73 3.42
N TYR A 148 -11.61 5.97 2.13
CA TYR A 148 -12.40 5.05 1.32
C TYR A 148 -11.52 4.27 0.33
N ILE A 149 -11.01 4.91 -0.73
CA ILE A 149 -10.39 4.20 -1.85
C ILE A 149 -9.13 3.43 -1.41
N SER A 150 -8.25 4.07 -0.63
CA SER A 150 -7.05 3.41 -0.09
C SER A 150 -7.40 2.21 0.79
N LYS A 151 -8.40 2.36 1.69
CA LYS A 151 -8.85 1.28 2.59
C LYS A 151 -9.48 0.12 1.85
N VAL A 152 -10.22 0.38 0.77
CA VAL A 152 -10.72 -0.67 -0.14
C VAL A 152 -9.56 -1.47 -0.71
N PHE A 153 -8.59 -0.82 -1.36
CA PHE A 153 -7.48 -1.54 -1.99
C PHE A 153 -6.59 -2.28 -0.99
N HIS A 154 -6.39 -1.72 0.20
CA HIS A 154 -5.72 -2.40 1.30
C HIS A 154 -6.47 -3.67 1.72
N THR A 155 -7.79 -3.59 1.89
CA THR A 155 -8.65 -4.75 2.19
C THR A 155 -8.60 -5.79 1.08
N VAL A 156 -8.61 -5.36 -0.18
CA VAL A 156 -8.45 -6.26 -1.32
C VAL A 156 -7.12 -7.00 -1.26
N SER A 157 -6.02 -6.32 -0.95
CA SER A 157 -4.70 -6.94 -0.81
C SER A 157 -4.67 -7.99 0.32
N ILE A 158 -5.26 -7.68 1.48
CA ILE A 158 -5.40 -8.61 2.61
C ILE A 158 -6.08 -9.92 2.17
N TRP A 159 -7.27 -9.80 1.57
CA TRP A 159 -8.08 -10.96 1.21
C TRP A 159 -7.48 -11.74 0.03
N GLN A 160 -6.78 -11.08 -0.88
CA GLN A 160 -6.02 -11.75 -1.93
C GLN A 160 -4.78 -12.49 -1.40
N THR A 161 -4.09 -11.93 -0.39
CA THR A 161 -3.00 -12.60 0.33
C THR A 161 -3.52 -13.83 1.08
N LEU A 162 -4.71 -13.73 1.68
CA LEU A 162 -5.37 -14.88 2.29
C LEU A 162 -5.76 -15.94 1.24
N LEU A 163 -6.32 -15.54 0.09
CA LEU A 163 -6.63 -16.44 -1.02
C LEU A 163 -5.38 -17.18 -1.51
N LEU A 164 -4.25 -16.49 -1.61
CA LEU A 164 -2.95 -17.08 -1.94
C LEU A 164 -2.52 -18.11 -0.89
N GLY A 165 -2.61 -17.78 0.41
CA GLY A 165 -2.31 -18.69 1.51
C GLY A 165 -3.19 -19.94 1.46
N PHE A 166 -4.48 -19.77 1.26
CA PHE A 166 -5.45 -20.87 1.14
C PHE A 166 -5.14 -21.75 -0.09
N GLN A 167 -4.91 -21.15 -1.26
CA GLN A 167 -4.48 -21.88 -2.45
C GLN A 167 -3.23 -22.73 -2.17
N ARG A 168 -2.24 -22.15 -1.49
CA ARG A 168 -0.98 -22.83 -1.18
C ARG A 168 -1.15 -23.97 -0.19
N PHE A 169 -1.97 -23.77 0.83
CA PHE A 169 -2.34 -24.84 1.76
C PHE A 169 -2.89 -26.05 0.99
N PHE A 170 -3.86 -25.86 0.09
CA PHE A 170 -4.40 -26.96 -0.72
C PHE A 170 -3.38 -27.53 -1.70
N CYS A 171 -2.52 -26.72 -2.32
CA CYS A 171 -1.44 -27.22 -3.18
C CYS A 171 -0.53 -28.23 -2.47
N VAL A 172 -0.22 -27.98 -1.20
CA VAL A 172 0.72 -28.80 -0.40
C VAL A 172 0.02 -30.00 0.23
N TRP A 173 -1.21 -29.84 0.72
CA TRP A 173 -1.93 -30.91 1.41
C TRP A 173 -2.69 -31.84 0.48
N PHE A 174 -3.22 -31.33 -0.64
CA PHE A 174 -4.10 -32.06 -1.56
C PHE A 174 -3.67 -31.91 -3.04
N PRO A 175 -2.41 -32.24 -3.40
CA PRO A 175 -1.83 -31.89 -4.71
C PRO A 175 -2.62 -32.40 -5.92
N PHE A 176 -3.34 -33.52 -5.80
CA PHE A 176 -4.14 -34.10 -6.88
C PHE A 176 -5.49 -33.38 -7.12
N LYS A 177 -6.08 -32.76 -6.10
CA LYS A 177 -7.37 -32.05 -6.21
C LYS A 177 -7.21 -30.58 -6.56
N THR A 178 -6.07 -29.98 -6.20
CA THR A 178 -5.88 -28.52 -6.29
C THR A 178 -5.95 -27.97 -7.71
N LYS A 179 -5.53 -28.73 -8.73
CA LYS A 179 -5.61 -28.29 -10.12
C LYS A 179 -7.03 -28.10 -10.63
N SER A 180 -8.00 -28.90 -10.15
CA SER A 180 -9.41 -28.74 -10.55
C SER A 180 -10.12 -27.65 -9.74
N TRP A 181 -9.68 -27.43 -8.50
CA TRP A 181 -10.28 -26.43 -7.61
C TRP A 181 -9.86 -25.00 -7.97
N PHE A 182 -8.57 -24.78 -8.23
CA PHE A 182 -7.99 -23.47 -8.54
C PHE A 182 -7.63 -23.36 -10.03
N THR A 183 -8.64 -23.21 -10.86
CA THR A 183 -8.46 -22.87 -12.29
C THR A 183 -8.38 -21.35 -12.47
N THR A 184 -7.73 -20.88 -13.54
CA THR A 184 -7.57 -19.44 -13.84
C THR A 184 -8.90 -18.70 -13.83
N ARG A 185 -9.95 -19.29 -14.43
CA ARG A 185 -11.29 -18.69 -14.47
C ARG A 185 -11.88 -18.53 -13.06
N ARG A 186 -11.81 -19.58 -12.23
CA ARG A 186 -12.33 -19.54 -10.86
C ARG A 186 -11.56 -18.52 -10.01
N THR A 187 -10.24 -18.52 -10.11
CA THR A 187 -9.38 -17.54 -9.43
C THR A 187 -9.73 -16.11 -9.82
N LEU A 188 -9.93 -15.81 -11.10
CA LEU A 188 -10.32 -14.47 -11.55
C LEU A 188 -11.69 -14.06 -10.99
N ILE A 189 -12.68 -14.95 -11.02
CA ILE A 189 -14.00 -14.71 -10.41
C ILE A 189 -13.84 -14.40 -8.91
N THR A 190 -13.06 -15.19 -8.17
CA THR A 190 -12.82 -14.96 -6.74
C THR A 190 -12.14 -13.62 -6.48
N VAL A 191 -11.14 -13.23 -7.28
CA VAL A 191 -10.47 -11.92 -7.17
C VAL A 191 -11.47 -10.77 -7.38
N VAL A 192 -12.32 -10.87 -8.41
CA VAL A 192 -13.34 -9.84 -8.69
C VAL A 192 -14.36 -9.76 -7.55
N LEU A 193 -14.80 -10.90 -7.02
CA LEU A 193 -15.73 -10.94 -5.88
C LEU A 193 -15.11 -10.31 -4.63
N ILE A 194 -13.85 -10.61 -4.31
CA ILE A 194 -13.11 -9.98 -3.20
C ILE A 194 -13.10 -8.47 -3.38
N THR A 195 -12.80 -7.98 -4.59
CA THR A 195 -12.80 -6.54 -4.89
C THR A 195 -14.17 -5.92 -4.67
N ILE A 196 -15.24 -6.50 -5.22
CA ILE A 196 -16.61 -5.99 -5.06
C ILE A 196 -17.01 -5.95 -3.58
N ILE A 197 -16.77 -7.03 -2.84
CA ILE A 197 -17.10 -7.10 -1.39
C ILE A 197 -16.33 -6.04 -0.61
N ALA A 198 -15.04 -5.83 -0.90
CA ALA A 198 -14.26 -4.78 -0.24
C ALA A 198 -14.83 -3.38 -0.50
N PHE A 199 -15.24 -3.07 -1.73
CA PHE A 199 -15.93 -1.81 -2.04
C PHE A 199 -17.21 -1.66 -1.21
N VAL A 200 -18.03 -2.71 -1.13
CA VAL A 200 -19.28 -2.71 -0.36
C VAL A 200 -19.02 -2.48 1.14
N ILE A 201 -18.05 -3.17 1.74
CA ILE A 201 -17.72 -3.04 3.17
C ILE A 201 -17.38 -1.59 3.54
N HIS A 202 -16.63 -0.90 2.68
CA HIS A 202 -16.19 0.47 2.94
C HIS A 202 -17.18 1.54 2.48
N THR A 203 -18.35 1.18 1.94
CA THR A 203 -19.37 2.17 1.52
C THR A 203 -19.83 3.08 2.64
N TYR A 204 -19.75 2.63 3.90
CA TYR A 204 -20.02 3.46 5.08
C TYR A 204 -19.30 4.80 5.00
N HIS A 205 -18.01 4.77 4.63
CA HIS A 205 -17.24 5.99 4.50
C HIS A 205 -17.86 6.96 3.49
N LEU A 206 -18.48 6.53 2.39
CA LEU A 206 -19.11 7.45 1.42
C LEU A 206 -20.33 8.20 1.98
N ASN A 207 -21.04 7.61 2.94
CA ASN A 207 -22.31 8.12 3.44
C ASN A 207 -22.16 9.05 4.66
N GLU A 208 -21.06 8.93 5.39
CA GLU A 208 -20.78 9.78 6.55
C GLU A 208 -20.33 11.18 6.11
N LYS A 209 -20.76 12.23 6.82
CA LYS A 209 -20.36 13.61 6.54
C LYS A 209 -18.89 13.79 6.92
N LYS A 210 -18.00 13.64 5.94
CA LYS A 210 -16.53 13.60 6.12
C LYS A 210 -15.88 14.93 6.50
N ALA A 211 -16.63 16.01 6.34
CA ALA A 211 -16.20 17.32 6.72
C ALA A 211 -17.24 17.82 7.70
N ASP A 212 -16.78 18.30 8.86
CA ASP A 212 -17.68 18.97 9.78
C ASP A 212 -18.07 20.28 9.14
N LYS A 213 -19.16 20.25 8.36
CA LYS A 213 -19.68 21.42 7.63
C LYS A 213 -20.20 22.50 8.58
N THR A 214 -20.32 22.17 9.87
CA THR A 214 -20.75 23.04 10.98
C THR A 214 -19.58 23.70 11.69
N LEU A 215 -18.39 23.11 11.72
CA LEU A 215 -17.19 23.69 12.33
C LEU A 215 -16.10 24.06 11.30
N GLY A 216 -16.32 23.74 10.02
CA GLY A 216 -15.35 23.97 8.96
C GLY A 216 -14.08 23.15 9.13
N PHE A 217 -14.13 21.94 9.70
CA PHE A 217 -12.92 21.09 9.83
C PHE A 217 -12.88 19.96 8.80
N CYS A 218 -11.71 19.78 8.18
CA CYS A 218 -11.43 18.66 7.28
C CYS A 218 -10.89 17.46 8.07
N GLN A 219 -11.74 16.82 8.86
CA GLN A 219 -11.35 15.70 9.69
C GLN A 219 -12.48 14.68 9.81
N TRP A 220 -12.10 13.42 10.00
CA TRP A 220 -13.06 12.37 10.34
C TRP A 220 -13.44 12.52 11.82
N THR A 221 -14.69 12.81 12.09
CA THR A 221 -15.25 12.85 13.45
C THR A 221 -16.13 11.64 13.67
N ILE A 222 -16.06 11.05 14.86
CA ILE A 222 -17.01 10.03 15.29
C ILE A 222 -18.15 10.78 15.97
N GLU A 223 -19.33 10.79 15.36
CA GLU A 223 -20.53 11.39 15.96
C GLU A 223 -20.92 10.64 17.25
N ASP A 224 -21.47 11.37 18.23
CA ASP A 224 -22.06 10.81 19.43
C ASP A 224 -23.59 11.01 19.39
N PRO A 225 -24.41 9.95 19.54
CA PRO A 225 -24.03 8.57 19.84
C PRO A 225 -23.44 7.81 18.62
N CYS A 226 -22.34 7.10 18.84
CA CYS A 226 -21.54 6.47 17.77
C CYS A 226 -22.14 5.21 17.12
N VAL A 227 -23.46 5.04 17.04
CA VAL A 227 -24.07 3.74 16.65
C VAL A 227 -23.51 3.21 15.33
N GLU A 228 -23.54 4.03 14.27
CA GLU A 228 -23.06 3.61 12.94
C GLU A 228 -21.52 3.56 12.88
N SER A 229 -20.83 4.58 13.36
CA SER A 229 -19.36 4.63 13.36
C SER A 229 -18.76 3.49 14.20
N CYS A 230 -19.34 3.16 15.35
CA CYS A 230 -18.91 2.06 16.20
C CYS A 230 -19.22 0.69 15.57
N ALA A 231 -20.37 0.52 14.90
CA ALA A 231 -20.63 -0.69 14.13
C ALA A 231 -19.58 -0.87 13.01
N PHE A 232 -19.25 0.19 12.29
CA PHE A 232 -18.22 0.18 11.26
C PHE A 232 -16.82 -0.12 11.80
N LEU A 233 -16.46 0.43 12.96
CA LEU A 233 -15.20 0.15 13.64
C LEU A 233 -15.08 -1.34 14.00
N TRP A 234 -16.15 -1.96 14.51
CA TRP A 234 -16.19 -3.41 14.78
C TRP A 234 -16.08 -4.24 13.51
N ILE A 235 -16.80 -3.88 12.45
CA ILE A 235 -16.72 -4.56 11.15
C ILE A 235 -15.28 -4.50 10.61
N THR A 236 -14.65 -3.33 10.67
CA THR A 236 -13.26 -3.13 10.25
C THR A 236 -12.31 -3.97 11.10
N LEU A 237 -12.43 -3.90 12.43
CA LEU A 237 -11.61 -4.68 13.35
C LEU A 237 -11.71 -6.19 13.08
N LEU A 238 -12.93 -6.71 12.88
CA LEU A 238 -13.16 -8.13 12.68
C LEU A 238 -12.76 -8.60 11.28
N LEU A 239 -13.21 -7.92 10.22
CA LEU A 239 -13.06 -8.40 8.84
C LEU A 239 -11.78 -7.95 8.15
N VAL A 240 -11.13 -6.88 8.61
CA VAL A 240 -9.88 -6.35 8.01
C VAL A 240 -8.67 -6.79 8.82
N HIS A 241 -8.77 -6.82 10.16
CA HIS A 241 -7.63 -7.16 11.01
C HIS A 241 -7.74 -8.57 11.60
N ILE A 242 -8.70 -8.86 12.49
CA ILE A 242 -8.70 -10.10 13.29
C ILE A 242 -8.86 -11.34 12.40
N LEU A 243 -9.93 -11.44 11.62
CA LEU A 243 -10.24 -12.64 10.85
C LEU A 243 -9.15 -12.96 9.82
N PRO A 244 -8.70 -12.02 8.96
CA PRO A 244 -7.65 -12.32 7.99
C PRO A 244 -6.31 -12.65 8.66
N CYS A 245 -5.91 -11.93 9.71
CA CYS A 245 -4.64 -12.19 10.40
C CYS A 245 -4.63 -13.57 11.06
N VAL A 246 -5.71 -13.95 11.76
CA VAL A 246 -5.83 -15.27 12.40
C VAL A 246 -5.80 -16.37 11.34
N LEU A 247 -6.59 -16.25 10.27
CA LEU A 247 -6.60 -17.25 9.21
C LEU A 247 -5.24 -17.36 8.51
N LEU A 248 -4.60 -16.23 8.19
CA LEU A 248 -3.30 -16.22 7.53
C LEU A 248 -2.20 -16.80 8.44
N LEU A 249 -2.24 -16.50 9.74
CA LEU A 249 -1.33 -17.07 10.73
C LEU A 249 -1.51 -18.59 10.84
N VAL A 250 -2.74 -19.06 11.00
CA VAL A 250 -3.04 -20.51 11.08
C VAL A 250 -2.60 -21.22 9.81
N LEU A 251 -2.97 -20.70 8.63
CA LEU A 251 -2.56 -21.29 7.35
C LEU A 251 -1.04 -21.33 7.20
N THR A 252 -0.34 -20.27 7.59
CA THR A 252 1.12 -20.19 7.59
C THR A 252 1.75 -21.25 8.49
N ILE A 253 1.25 -21.40 9.73
CA ILE A 253 1.73 -22.43 10.67
C ILE A 253 1.53 -23.84 10.11
N LEU A 254 0.33 -24.14 9.60
CA LEU A 254 0.02 -25.45 9.01
C LEU A 254 0.89 -25.75 7.78
N MET A 255 1.17 -24.74 6.96
CA MET A 255 2.08 -24.86 5.83
C MET A 255 3.51 -25.17 6.29
N ILE A 256 4.02 -24.43 7.27
CA ILE A 256 5.36 -24.64 7.83
C ILE A 256 5.50 -26.07 8.37
N GLN A 257 4.56 -26.51 9.21
CA GLN A 257 4.54 -27.86 9.79
C GLN A 257 4.61 -28.94 8.70
N LYS A 258 3.78 -28.81 7.66
CA LYS A 258 3.73 -29.78 6.56
C LYS A 258 5.02 -29.80 5.75
N LEU A 259 5.60 -28.62 5.48
CA LEU A 259 6.85 -28.49 4.72
C LEU A 259 8.07 -29.08 5.45
N PHE A 260 8.07 -29.04 6.79
CA PHE A 260 9.06 -29.70 7.64
C PHE A 260 8.86 -31.22 7.66
N HIS A 261 7.64 -31.69 7.89
CA HIS A 261 7.35 -33.13 7.95
C HIS A 261 7.60 -33.85 6.61
N HIS A 262 7.34 -33.17 5.47
CA HIS A 262 7.63 -33.70 4.14
C HIS A 262 9.14 -33.87 3.87
N ASN A 263 10.02 -33.17 4.59
CA ASN A 263 11.47 -33.31 4.43
C ASN A 263 12.00 -34.61 5.06
N ILE A 264 11.27 -35.19 6.03
CA ILE A 264 11.71 -36.36 6.81
C ILE A 264 11.31 -37.68 6.12
N ARG A 265 10.24 -37.69 5.31
CA ARG A 265 9.62 -38.93 4.77
C ARG A 265 10.13 -39.37 3.38
N LYS A 266 11.23 -38.80 2.87
CA LYS A 266 11.71 -38.98 1.48
C LYS A 266 12.58 -40.24 1.26
N GLU A 267 12.02 -41.41 1.57
CA GLU A 267 12.63 -42.72 1.23
C GLU A 267 11.76 -43.65 0.36
N SER A 268 10.66 -43.17 -0.25
CA SER A 268 9.85 -44.04 -1.13
C SER A 268 9.77 -43.60 -2.59
N LEU A 269 9.95 -44.62 -3.44
CA LEU A 269 9.91 -44.77 -4.91
C LEU A 269 8.87 -43.93 -5.66
N SER A 270 9.02 -42.60 -5.70
CA SER A 270 8.20 -41.72 -6.55
C SER A 270 8.97 -41.35 -7.82
N ALA A 271 8.32 -41.49 -8.98
CA ALA A 271 8.89 -41.16 -10.30
C ALA A 271 9.53 -39.76 -10.30
N GLU A 272 10.72 -39.62 -10.89
CA GLU A 272 11.56 -38.40 -10.85
C GLU A 272 10.79 -37.10 -11.14
N GLN A 273 9.95 -37.10 -12.18
CA GLN A 273 9.09 -35.95 -12.55
C GLN A 273 8.08 -35.54 -11.48
N SER A 274 7.60 -36.47 -10.64
CA SER A 274 6.72 -36.12 -9.52
C SER A 274 7.48 -35.42 -8.39
N ARG A 275 8.73 -35.85 -8.14
CA ARG A 275 9.62 -35.29 -7.11
C ARG A 275 10.06 -33.87 -7.46
N GLU A 276 10.36 -33.59 -8.71
CA GLU A 276 10.70 -32.25 -9.17
C GLU A 276 9.53 -31.27 -9.03
N ARG A 277 8.32 -31.69 -9.44
CA ARG A 277 7.10 -30.88 -9.30
C ARG A 277 6.78 -30.57 -7.83
N ASP A 278 6.91 -31.55 -6.95
CA ASP A 278 6.76 -31.37 -5.51
C ASP A 278 7.78 -30.38 -4.93
N GLN A 279 9.07 -30.54 -5.27
CA GLN A 279 10.11 -29.60 -4.84
C GLN A 279 9.85 -28.18 -5.33
N GLN A 280 9.37 -28.02 -6.57
CA GLN A 280 8.97 -26.72 -7.09
C GLN A 280 7.81 -26.13 -6.29
N ASN A 281 6.74 -26.90 -6.03
CA ASN A 281 5.60 -26.43 -5.22
C ASN A 281 6.02 -26.06 -3.80
N LYS A 282 6.94 -26.82 -3.20
CA LYS A 282 7.54 -26.50 -1.89
C LYS A 282 8.28 -25.17 -1.94
N ARG A 283 9.15 -24.94 -2.92
CA ARG A 283 9.88 -23.67 -3.07
C ARG A 283 8.94 -22.47 -3.18
N VAL A 284 7.90 -22.57 -4.00
CA VAL A 284 6.93 -21.48 -4.14
C VAL A 284 6.09 -21.28 -2.88
N SER A 285 5.76 -22.36 -2.16
CA SER A 285 5.03 -22.26 -0.89
C SER A 285 5.85 -21.56 0.20
N ILE A 286 7.17 -21.78 0.24
CA ILE A 286 8.07 -21.07 1.16
C ILE A 286 8.08 -19.56 0.86
N ILE A 287 8.13 -19.16 -0.41
CA ILE A 287 8.03 -17.75 -0.82
C ILE A 287 6.74 -17.12 -0.28
N VAL A 288 5.61 -17.80 -0.43
CA VAL A 288 4.31 -17.31 0.06
C VAL A 288 4.29 -17.20 1.60
N VAL A 289 4.90 -18.15 2.31
CA VAL A 289 5.05 -18.06 3.77
C VAL A 289 5.83 -16.80 4.17
N CYS A 290 6.92 -16.48 3.47
CA CYS A 290 7.67 -15.26 3.74
C CYS A 290 6.83 -13.99 3.51
N ILE A 291 6.08 -13.93 2.41
CA ILE A 291 5.16 -12.82 2.11
C ILE A 291 4.09 -12.69 3.21
N ALA A 292 3.48 -13.80 3.62
CA ALA A 292 2.47 -13.80 4.68
C ALA A 292 3.01 -13.32 6.02
N ILE A 293 4.23 -13.72 6.41
CA ILE A 293 4.87 -13.25 7.64
C ILE A 293 5.18 -11.75 7.57
N ILE A 294 5.75 -11.28 6.47
CA ILE A 294 6.05 -9.85 6.25
C ILE A 294 4.77 -9.01 6.36
N PHE A 295 3.68 -9.51 5.78
CA PHE A 295 2.37 -8.86 5.84
C PHE A 295 1.80 -8.79 7.27
N LEU A 296 1.98 -9.84 8.09
CA LEU A 296 1.49 -9.89 9.48
C LEU A 296 2.21 -8.92 10.43
N ILE A 297 3.46 -8.54 10.14
CA ILE A 297 4.29 -7.69 11.02
C ILE A 297 3.64 -6.33 11.31
N PRO A 298 3.20 -5.53 10.31
CA PRO A 298 2.50 -4.27 10.57
C PRO A 298 1.04 -4.45 10.98
N GLU A 299 0.37 -5.51 10.51
CA GLU A 299 -1.06 -5.72 10.71
C GLU A 299 -1.42 -6.10 12.15
N ILE A 300 -0.64 -6.98 12.80
CA ILE A 300 -0.93 -7.41 14.17
C ILE A 300 -0.86 -6.24 15.16
N PRO A 301 0.22 -5.43 15.21
CA PRO A 301 0.30 -4.28 16.10
C PRO A 301 -0.83 -3.28 15.87
N TYR A 302 -1.17 -3.00 14.61
CA TYR A 302 -2.23 -2.06 14.30
C TYR A 302 -3.63 -2.61 14.62
N GLY A 303 -3.86 -3.91 14.43
CA GLY A 303 -5.08 -4.57 14.88
C GLY A 303 -5.27 -4.49 16.40
N ILE A 304 -4.18 -4.65 17.17
CA ILE A 304 -4.20 -4.46 18.64
C ILE A 304 -4.50 -3.00 18.98
N PHE A 305 -3.86 -2.05 18.30
CA PHE A 305 -4.13 -0.62 18.47
C PHE A 305 -5.61 -0.30 18.23
N LEU A 306 -6.18 -0.79 17.12
CA LEU A 306 -7.59 -0.58 16.80
C LEU A 306 -8.52 -1.22 17.84
N LEU A 307 -8.21 -2.43 18.32
CA LEU A 307 -8.97 -3.08 19.40
C LEU A 307 -9.01 -2.20 20.66
N VAL A 308 -7.87 -1.64 21.08
CA VAL A 308 -7.80 -0.75 22.24
C VAL A 308 -8.63 0.52 22.01
N THR A 309 -8.56 1.11 20.83
CA THR A 309 -9.35 2.31 20.46
C THR A 309 -10.86 2.03 20.54
N VAL A 310 -11.31 0.88 20.04
CA VAL A 310 -12.72 0.47 20.10
C VAL A 310 -13.19 0.26 21.55
N ILE A 311 -12.38 -0.42 22.38
CA ILE A 311 -12.70 -0.64 23.80
C ILE A 311 -12.81 0.69 24.56
N LYS A 312 -11.86 1.61 24.35
CA LYS A 312 -11.88 2.93 25.00
C LYS A 312 -13.11 3.74 24.62
N LYS A 313 -13.43 3.82 23.32
CA LYS A 313 -14.63 4.53 22.83
C LYS A 313 -15.91 3.96 23.44
N HIS A 314 -16.05 2.64 23.53
CA HIS A 314 -17.24 2.01 24.12
C HIS A 314 -17.32 2.18 25.65
N SER A 315 -16.17 2.28 26.32
CA SER A 315 -16.10 2.50 27.77
C SER A 315 -16.35 3.96 28.18
N GLY A 316 -16.64 4.84 27.22
CA GLY A 316 -16.76 6.28 27.46
C GLY A 316 -15.45 6.94 27.91
N GLN A 317 -14.32 6.25 27.72
CA GLN A 317 -13.00 6.79 28.02
C GLN A 317 -12.52 7.64 26.85
N GLU A 318 -11.75 8.68 27.17
CA GLU A 318 -11.06 9.44 26.14
C GLU A 318 -10.16 8.50 25.33
N ILE A 319 -10.28 8.62 24.00
CA ILE A 319 -9.34 8.00 23.07
C ILE A 319 -7.96 8.63 23.30
N LEU A 320 -6.89 7.98 22.81
CA LEU A 320 -5.57 8.62 22.75
C LEU A 320 -5.67 10.04 22.20
N ALA A 321 -4.83 10.93 22.73
CA ALA A 321 -4.76 12.31 22.26
C ALA A 321 -4.61 12.34 20.73
N LEU A 322 -5.24 13.31 20.07
CA LEU A 322 -5.29 13.39 18.60
C LEU A 322 -3.90 13.22 17.96
N ARG A 323 -2.88 13.84 18.55
CA ARG A 323 -1.47 13.73 18.14
C ARG A 323 -0.93 12.30 18.20
N GLU A 324 -1.18 11.58 19.29
CA GLU A 324 -0.71 10.19 19.50
C GLU A 324 -1.44 9.22 18.57
N ASN A 325 -2.74 9.43 18.37
CA ASN A 325 -3.55 8.67 17.43
C ASN A 325 -3.00 8.83 15.99
N ARG A 326 -2.77 10.08 15.55
CA ARG A 326 -2.20 10.36 14.22
C ARG A 326 -0.79 9.81 14.04
N LEU A 327 0.06 9.90 15.07
CA LEU A 327 1.39 9.30 15.02
C LEU A 327 1.33 7.79 14.85
N SER A 328 0.42 7.11 15.56
CA SER A 328 0.22 5.66 15.45
C SER A 328 -0.24 5.25 14.04
N HIS A 329 -1.19 5.98 13.46
CA HIS A 329 -1.62 5.78 12.08
C HIS A 329 -0.48 6.01 11.07
N LEU A 330 0.32 7.06 11.27
CA LEU A 330 1.46 7.37 10.39
C LEU A 330 2.51 6.25 10.41
N ILE A 331 2.89 5.76 11.59
CA ILE A 331 3.85 4.66 11.74
C ILE A 331 3.33 3.41 11.02
N TYR A 332 2.04 3.10 11.19
CA TYR A 332 1.41 1.98 10.51
C TYR A 332 1.42 2.12 8.98
N GLU A 333 1.05 3.28 8.44
CA GLU A 333 1.05 3.53 6.99
C GLU A 333 2.45 3.35 6.37
N ILE A 334 3.50 3.79 7.07
CA ILE A 334 4.89 3.58 6.63
C ILE A 334 5.27 2.09 6.68
N ALA A 335 4.98 1.42 7.80
CA ALA A 335 5.30 0.00 7.96
C ALA A 335 4.55 -0.88 6.95
N LEU A 336 3.31 -0.51 6.62
CA LEU A 336 2.50 -1.17 5.60
C LEU A 336 3.14 -1.01 4.21
N LEU A 337 3.52 0.20 3.81
CA LEU A 337 4.20 0.43 2.52
C LEU A 337 5.52 -0.34 2.42
N LEU A 338 6.30 -0.39 3.50
CA LEU A 338 7.52 -1.19 3.55
C LEU A 338 7.23 -2.69 3.36
N SER A 339 6.14 -3.19 3.93
CA SER A 339 5.72 -4.58 3.74
C SER A 339 5.36 -4.90 2.29
N PHE A 340 4.67 -3.98 1.61
CA PHE A 340 4.35 -4.10 0.18
C PHE A 340 5.63 -4.09 -0.68
N HIS A 341 6.56 -3.17 -0.40
CA HIS A 341 7.83 -3.09 -1.11
C HIS A 341 8.70 -4.34 -0.91
N ALA A 342 8.67 -4.91 0.30
CA ALA A 342 9.46 -6.11 0.63
C ALA A 342 9.09 -7.32 -0.25
N ASN A 343 7.87 -7.40 -0.78
CA ASN A 343 7.47 -8.46 -1.71
C ASN A 343 8.41 -8.57 -2.92
N PHE A 344 8.83 -7.43 -3.48
CA PHE A 344 9.79 -7.42 -4.59
C PHE A 344 11.12 -8.07 -4.22
N TRP A 345 11.66 -7.72 -3.05
CA TRP A 345 12.91 -8.29 -2.56
C TRP A 345 12.80 -9.78 -2.26
N VAL A 346 11.66 -10.23 -1.74
CA VAL A 346 11.39 -11.67 -1.58
C VAL A 346 11.49 -12.39 -2.92
N TYR A 347 10.91 -11.86 -4.01
CA TYR A 347 11.04 -12.46 -5.33
C TYR A 347 12.47 -12.41 -5.86
N ILE A 348 13.17 -11.29 -5.68
CA ILE A 348 14.56 -11.14 -6.09
C ILE A 348 15.46 -12.13 -5.34
N ILE A 349 15.26 -12.39 -4.05
CA ILE A 349 16.12 -13.27 -3.27
C ILE A 349 15.75 -14.75 -3.50
N MET A 350 14.47 -15.07 -3.53
CA MET A 350 13.99 -16.45 -3.40
C MET A 350 13.42 -17.05 -4.70
N ASN A 351 13.03 -16.23 -5.68
CA ASN A 351 12.37 -16.70 -6.90
C ASN A 351 13.32 -16.64 -8.11
N ARG A 352 14.04 -17.75 -8.37
CA ARG A 352 14.95 -17.85 -9.52
C ARG A 352 14.27 -17.58 -10.87
N ARG A 353 13.07 -18.11 -11.09
CA ARG A 353 12.33 -17.91 -12.35
C ARG A 353 11.97 -16.45 -12.57
N PHE A 354 11.57 -15.76 -11.50
CA PHE A 354 11.30 -14.32 -11.55
C PHE A 354 12.55 -13.54 -11.98
N ARG A 355 13.72 -13.82 -11.37
CA ARG A 355 14.97 -13.17 -11.75
C ARG A 355 15.36 -13.42 -13.20
N ASP A 356 15.23 -14.66 -13.67
CA ASP A 356 15.60 -15.02 -15.04
C ASP A 356 14.72 -14.30 -16.06
N GLU A 357 13.42 -14.19 -15.78
CA GLU A 357 12.48 -13.43 -16.60
C GLU A 357 12.72 -11.93 -16.56
N LEU A 358 12.97 -11.36 -15.38
CA LEU A 358 13.31 -9.94 -15.23
C LEU A 358 14.58 -9.58 -16.01
N LYS A 359 15.60 -10.43 -15.96
CA LYS A 359 16.83 -10.26 -16.77
C LYS A 359 16.54 -10.32 -18.26
N SER A 360 15.74 -11.30 -18.70
CA SER A 360 15.34 -11.40 -20.11
C SER A 360 14.59 -10.15 -20.57
N MET A 361 13.67 -9.62 -19.78
CA MET A 361 12.96 -8.38 -20.10
C MET A 361 13.93 -7.20 -20.26
N PHE A 362 14.87 -7.05 -19.33
CA PHE A 362 15.86 -5.98 -19.42
C PHE A 362 16.75 -6.13 -20.66
N LEU A 363 17.20 -7.34 -20.99
CA LEU A 363 17.97 -7.62 -22.21
C LEU A 363 17.17 -7.33 -23.49
N ASP A 364 15.88 -7.66 -23.52
CA ASP A 364 15.01 -7.39 -24.66
C ASP A 364 14.79 -5.88 -24.85
N ILE A 365 14.72 -5.09 -23.77
CA ILE A 365 14.67 -3.63 -23.82
C ILE A 365 16.01 -3.07 -24.33
N MET A 366 17.13 -3.56 -23.81
CA MET A 366 18.47 -3.13 -24.21
C MET A 366 18.76 -3.41 -25.68
N ARG A 367 18.26 -4.52 -26.23
CA ARG A 367 18.38 -4.87 -27.66
C ARG A 367 17.54 -4.00 -28.58
N LYS A 368 16.48 -3.37 -28.08
CA LYS A 368 15.59 -2.49 -28.86
C LYS A 368 16.04 -1.03 -28.88
N LEU A 369 16.99 -0.65 -28.03
CA LEU A 369 17.61 0.68 -28.08
C LEU A 369 18.52 0.75 -29.32
N PRO A 370 18.39 1.78 -30.18
CA PRO A 370 19.24 1.91 -31.34
C PRO A 370 20.71 2.00 -30.90
N PRO A 371 21.66 1.34 -31.61
CA PRO A 371 23.07 1.47 -31.28
C PRO A 371 23.44 2.95 -31.31
N LYS A 372 24.11 3.44 -30.26
CA LYS A 372 24.75 4.75 -30.29
C LYS A 372 25.69 4.74 -31.50
N ASN A 373 25.42 5.55 -32.51
CA ASN A 373 26.36 5.84 -33.59
C ASN A 373 27.58 6.51 -32.95
N VAL A 374 28.56 5.72 -32.54
CA VAL A 374 29.91 6.22 -32.26
C VAL A 374 30.54 6.43 -33.64
N PRO A 375 30.90 7.65 -34.03
CA PRO A 375 31.66 7.85 -35.25
C PRO A 375 33.00 7.13 -35.07
N LEU A 376 33.26 6.11 -35.88
CA LEU A 376 34.62 5.62 -36.07
C LEU A 376 35.38 6.73 -36.80
N THR A 377 36.15 7.52 -36.08
CA THR A 377 37.28 8.24 -36.68
C THR A 377 38.30 7.18 -37.12
N SER A 378 38.23 6.80 -38.39
CA SER A 378 39.28 6.05 -39.06
C SER A 378 40.53 6.93 -39.11
N VAL A 379 41.47 6.71 -38.19
CA VAL A 379 42.84 7.19 -38.37
C VAL A 379 43.50 6.22 -39.36
N SER A 380 43.52 6.63 -40.63
CA SER A 380 44.36 6.05 -41.67
C SER A 380 45.83 6.31 -41.33
N MET A 381 46.55 5.28 -40.92
CA MET A 381 48.02 5.27 -41.00
C MET A 381 48.41 4.84 -42.41
N GLU A 382 48.83 5.81 -43.22
CA GLU A 382 49.60 5.58 -44.42
C GLU A 382 50.98 5.05 -44.02
N THR A 383 51.34 3.85 -44.48
CA THR A 383 52.73 3.41 -44.49
C THR A 383 53.13 3.18 -45.95
N SER A 384 53.97 4.07 -46.43
CA SER A 384 54.51 4.15 -47.79
C SER A 384 55.20 2.85 -48.24
N GLN A 385 54.85 2.37 -49.43
CA GLN A 385 55.60 1.36 -50.17
C GLN A 385 56.81 2.00 -50.86
N SER A 386 58.00 1.44 -50.64
CA SER A 386 59.20 1.69 -51.45
C SER A 386 59.47 0.52 -52.40
N GLN A 387 59.38 0.82 -53.70
CA GLN A 387 60.21 0.35 -54.83
C GLN A 387 60.41 -1.16 -55.11
N SER A 388 59.73 -1.59 -56.19
CA SER A 388 60.26 -2.18 -57.43
C SER A 388 61.49 -3.11 -57.41
N HIS A 389 61.29 -4.35 -57.86
CA HIS A 389 62.02 -4.87 -59.04
C HIS A 389 61.28 -6.06 -59.67
N SER A 390 61.11 -6.00 -60.99
CA SER A 390 60.59 -7.06 -61.86
C SER A 390 61.76 -7.73 -62.57
N THR A 391 61.78 -9.06 -62.64
CA THR A 391 62.20 -9.78 -63.86
C THR A 391 61.69 -11.24 -63.91
N LYS A 392 60.81 -11.45 -64.90
CA LYS A 392 60.57 -12.62 -65.78
C LYS A 392 61.22 -13.99 -65.47
N GLY A 393 60.40 -15.05 -65.63
CA GLY A 393 60.87 -16.41 -65.94
C GLY A 393 59.74 -17.45 -66.09
N THR A 394 59.30 -17.65 -67.34
CA THR A 394 58.89 -18.94 -67.98
C THR A 394 57.87 -19.90 -67.33
N ASP A 395 56.68 -19.91 -67.93
CA ASP A 395 56.02 -21.02 -68.67
C ASP A 395 56.11 -22.51 -68.23
N VAL A 396 54.94 -23.15 -68.43
CA VAL A 396 54.63 -24.56 -68.78
C VAL A 396 54.00 -25.46 -67.69
N ASN A 397 52.72 -25.78 -67.96
CA ASN A 397 51.94 -27.02 -67.73
C ASN A 397 52.60 -28.20 -67.00
N ASP A 398 51.88 -28.81 -66.06
CA ASP A 398 51.11 -30.06 -66.31
C ASP A 398 50.24 -30.42 -65.09
N LYS A 399 48.92 -30.57 -65.30
CA LYS A 399 48.13 -31.81 -65.19
C LYS A 399 48.37 -32.70 -63.96
N SER A 400 47.30 -32.79 -63.16
CA SER A 400 46.64 -34.01 -62.66
C SER A 400 47.46 -35.30 -62.57
N THR A 401 47.37 -36.02 -61.43
CA THR A 401 46.94 -37.45 -61.32
C THR A 401 47.18 -38.00 -59.88
N PHE A 402 46.10 -38.43 -59.21
CA PHE A 402 45.91 -39.54 -58.24
C PHE A 402 46.76 -39.58 -56.94
N VAL A 403 46.23 -40.03 -55.79
CA VAL A 403 45.38 -41.20 -55.47
C VAL A 403 44.33 -40.87 -54.43
#